data_AF-A0A2N1D6F5-F1
#
_entry.id   AF-A0A2N1D6F5-F1
#
_cell.length_a   1.000
_cell.length_b   1.000
_cell.length_c   1.000
_cell.angle_alpha   90.00
_cell.angle_beta   90.00
_cell.angle_gamma   90.00
#
_symmetry.space_group_name_H-M   'P 1'
#
loop_
_entity.id
_entity.type
_entity.pdbx_description
1 polymer ?
#
loop_
_entity_poly.entity_id
_entity_poly.type
_entity_poly.pdbx_seq_one_letter_code
_entity_poly.pdbx_strand_id
1 'polypeptide(L)'
;MQLLKTAFHPAVSLEDISAASELRVIVRHAARGIVVKGEDILLLYTQRYHDYSLPGGGIDEGEDEVAGLIRELQEETGRRACNVKAFARYDEYRPWYKPNGDIIHMISYCYVCEIDAELGDTALESH
;
A
#
# COMPACT_ATOMS: atom_id res chain seq x y z
N MET A 1 -13.49 -4.40 -4.38
CA MET A 1 -12.44 -5.44 -4.32
C MET A 1 -12.75 -6.41 -3.18
N GLN A 2 -12.55 -7.73 -3.35
CA GLN A 2 -12.84 -8.72 -2.29
C GLN A 2 -11.84 -8.59 -1.14
N LEU A 3 -12.30 -8.67 0.12
CA LEU A 3 -11.43 -8.77 1.29
C LEU A 3 -10.79 -10.17 1.35
N LEU A 4 -9.47 -10.24 1.32
CA LEU A 4 -8.71 -11.48 1.43
C LEU A 4 -8.55 -11.90 2.88
N LYS A 5 -8.14 -10.95 3.74
CA LYS A 5 -7.85 -11.19 5.15
C LYS A 5 -7.81 -9.87 5.91
N THR A 6 -8.21 -9.95 7.18
CA THR A 6 -7.88 -8.97 8.21
C THR A 6 -6.87 -9.59 9.15
N ALA A 7 -5.72 -8.95 9.33
CA ALA A 7 -4.69 -9.35 10.26
C ALA A 7 -4.63 -8.42 11.48
N PHE A 8 -4.27 -9.00 12.61
CA PHE A 8 -4.11 -8.29 13.86
C PHE A 8 -2.68 -8.50 14.35
N HIS A 9 -1.99 -7.41 14.65
CA HIS A 9 -0.74 -7.48 15.40
C HIS A 9 -1.02 -8.10 16.79
N PRO A 10 -0.12 -8.92 17.36
CA PRO A 10 -0.35 -9.59 18.65
C PRO A 10 -0.66 -8.65 19.83
N ALA A 11 -0.35 -7.36 19.70
CA ALA A 11 -0.62 -6.33 20.70
C ALA A 11 -1.96 -5.59 20.50
N VAL A 12 -2.79 -6.02 19.54
CA VAL A 12 -4.11 -5.42 19.26
C VAL A 12 -5.17 -6.52 19.28
N SER A 13 -6.20 -6.32 20.11
CA SER A 13 -7.36 -7.20 20.26
C SER A 13 -8.61 -6.64 19.57
N LEU A 14 -9.71 -7.41 19.58
CA LEU A 14 -10.99 -6.94 19.05
C LEU A 14 -11.66 -5.92 19.98
N GLU A 15 -11.46 -6.07 21.30
CA GLU A 15 -11.93 -5.16 22.31
C GLU A 15 -11.32 -3.76 22.12
N ASP A 16 -10.03 -3.70 21.77
CA ASP A 16 -9.28 -2.46 21.53
C ASP A 16 -9.85 -1.62 20.37
N ILE A 17 -10.50 -2.26 19.38
CA ILE A 17 -11.10 -1.60 18.21
C ILE A 17 -12.62 -1.50 18.29
N SER A 18 -13.20 -1.88 19.43
CA SER A 18 -14.65 -1.82 19.65
C SER A 18 -15.12 -0.38 19.88
N ALA A 19 -16.41 -0.13 19.68
CA ALA A 19 -17.02 1.17 19.97
C ALA A 19 -16.99 1.57 21.46
N ALA A 20 -16.67 0.63 22.36
CA ALA A 20 -16.53 0.87 23.79
C ALA A 20 -15.08 1.17 24.21
N SER A 21 -14.12 1.08 23.28
CA SER A 21 -12.72 1.38 23.52
C SER A 21 -12.48 2.88 23.54
N GLU A 22 -11.61 3.33 24.45
CA GLU A 22 -11.10 4.71 24.47
C GLU A 22 -9.92 4.92 23.50
N LEU A 23 -9.41 3.83 22.90
CA LEU A 23 -8.29 3.89 21.96
C LEU A 23 -8.75 4.49 20.62
N ARG A 24 -7.93 5.38 20.07
CA ARG A 24 -8.22 6.03 18.80
C ARG A 24 -7.62 5.24 17.64
N VAL A 25 -8.49 4.74 16.77
CA VAL A 25 -8.10 4.07 15.53
C VAL A 25 -7.98 5.08 14.39
N ILE A 26 -6.82 5.11 13.73
CA ILE A 26 -6.58 5.85 12.50
C ILE A 26 -6.73 4.92 11.31
N VAL A 27 -7.60 5.27 10.37
CA VAL A 27 -7.74 4.54 9.11
C VAL A 27 -6.80 5.13 8.08
N ARG A 28 -6.03 4.29 7.38
CA ARG A 28 -5.19 4.70 6.26
C ARG A 28 -5.44 3.80 5.06
N HIS A 29 -5.72 4.42 3.93
CA HIS A 29 -5.85 3.74 2.65
C HIS A 29 -4.51 3.71 1.93
N ALA A 30 -4.20 2.58 1.31
CA ALA A 30 -2.98 2.36 0.55
C ALA A 30 -3.24 1.51 -0.69
N ALA A 31 -2.53 1.78 -1.77
CA ALA A 31 -2.51 0.93 -2.95
C ALA A 31 -1.20 0.13 -2.99
N ARG A 32 -1.27 -1.16 -3.32
CA ARG A 32 -0.12 -2.07 -3.34
C ARG A 32 0.01 -2.78 -4.67
N GLY A 33 1.21 -2.79 -5.23
CA GLY A 33 1.53 -3.45 -6.48
C GLY A 33 2.08 -4.85 -6.25
N ILE A 34 1.35 -5.87 -6.68
CA ILE A 34 1.90 -7.21 -6.93
C ILE A 34 2.49 -7.15 -8.33
N VAL A 35 3.70 -6.60 -8.42
CA VAL A 35 4.39 -6.43 -9.70
C VAL A 35 5.02 -7.76 -10.11
N VAL A 36 4.53 -8.33 -11.21
CA VAL A 36 4.94 -9.66 -11.67
C VAL A 36 5.91 -9.59 -12.86
N LYS A 37 6.90 -10.47 -12.87
CA LYS A 37 7.77 -10.72 -14.04
C LYS A 37 8.04 -12.21 -14.15
N GLY A 38 7.27 -12.90 -14.98
CA GLY A 38 7.30 -14.37 -15.02
C GLY A 38 6.81 -14.96 -13.70
N GLU A 39 7.68 -15.71 -13.02
CA GLU A 39 7.40 -16.30 -11.70
C GLU A 39 7.87 -15.41 -10.54
N ASP A 40 8.54 -14.29 -10.84
CA ASP A 40 9.08 -13.39 -9.83
C ASP A 40 8.09 -12.28 -9.47
N ILE A 41 8.13 -11.85 -8.19
CA ILE A 41 7.46 -10.65 -7.70
C ILE A 41 8.48 -9.61 -7.23
N LEU A 42 8.22 -8.34 -7.51
CA LEU A 42 9.05 -7.25 -6.97
C LEU A 42 8.71 -7.01 -5.50
N LEU A 43 9.75 -6.94 -4.67
CA LEU A 43 9.67 -6.50 -3.28
C LEU A 43 10.64 -5.34 -3.04
N LEU A 44 10.22 -4.39 -2.21
CA LEU A 44 11.07 -3.31 -1.74
C LEU A 44 11.64 -3.66 -0.37
N TYR A 45 12.96 -3.58 -0.25
CA TYR A 45 13.65 -3.74 1.02
C TYR A 45 13.79 -2.39 1.74
N THR A 46 13.20 -2.29 2.93
CA THR A 46 13.34 -1.09 3.76
C THR A 46 14.36 -1.33 4.86
N GLN A 47 15.57 -0.81 4.70
CA GLN A 47 16.69 -1.03 5.64
C GLN A 47 16.36 -0.63 7.08
N ARG A 48 15.61 0.47 7.28
CA ARG A 48 15.22 0.95 8.61
C ARG A 48 14.42 -0.07 9.42
N TYR A 49 13.63 -0.89 8.74
CA TYR A 49 12.76 -1.90 9.37
C TYR A 49 13.27 -3.33 9.14
N HIS A 50 14.32 -3.48 8.34
CA HIS A 50 14.86 -4.76 7.89
C HIS A 50 13.76 -5.70 7.35
N ASP A 51 12.89 -5.14 6.51
CA ASP A 51 11.67 -5.81 6.05
C ASP A 51 11.48 -5.64 4.53
N TYR A 52 10.72 -6.57 3.95
CA TYR A 52 10.32 -6.57 2.54
C TYR A 52 8.82 -6.31 2.42
N SER A 53 8.47 -5.36 1.56
CA SER A 53 7.07 -5.04 1.27
C SER A 53 6.77 -5.07 -0.22
N LEU A 54 5.49 -5.24 -0.56
CA LEU A 54 5.03 -4.87 -1.89
C LEU A 54 5.25 -3.36 -2.10
N PRO A 55 5.69 -2.94 -3.29
CA PRO A 55 5.77 -1.53 -3.64
C PRO A 55 4.37 -0.90 -3.66
N GLY A 56 4.31 0.42 -3.55
CA GLY A 56 3.11 1.21 -3.38
C GLY A 56 3.05 1.90 -2.01
N GLY A 57 2.06 2.75 -1.82
CA GLY A 57 2.00 3.60 -0.65
C GLY A 57 0.61 4.15 -0.36
N GLY A 58 0.58 5.31 0.28
CA GLY A 58 -0.68 5.92 0.72
C GLY A 58 -1.48 6.44 -0.47
N ILE A 59 -2.80 6.36 -0.35
CA ILE A 59 -3.71 7.02 -1.28
C ILE A 59 -4.10 8.36 -0.67
N ASP A 60 -3.97 9.43 -1.43
CA ASP A 60 -4.35 10.77 -1.00
C ASP A 60 -5.88 10.95 -1.00
N GLU A 61 -6.37 11.96 -0.27
CA GLU A 61 -7.80 12.21 -0.19
C GLU A 61 -8.40 12.55 -1.56
N GLY A 62 -9.34 11.72 -2.01
CA GLY A 62 -9.97 11.85 -3.33
C GLY A 62 -9.14 11.29 -4.49
N GLU A 63 -7.95 10.74 -4.24
CA GLU A 63 -7.13 10.08 -5.26
C GLU A 63 -7.73 8.71 -5.65
N ASP A 64 -7.74 8.41 -6.95
CA ASP A 64 -8.13 7.09 -7.45
C ASP A 64 -7.09 6.04 -7.04
N GLU A 65 -7.54 4.88 -6.60
CA GLU A 65 -6.66 3.82 -6.06
C GLU A 65 -5.60 3.36 -7.08
N VAL A 66 -5.97 3.28 -8.36
CA VAL A 66 -5.04 2.89 -9.45
C VAL A 66 -4.11 4.03 -9.81
N ALA A 67 -4.61 5.27 -9.85
CA ALA A 67 -3.78 6.45 -10.07
C ALA A 67 -2.70 6.59 -8.98
N GLY A 68 -3.09 6.45 -7.71
CA GLY A 68 -2.17 6.46 -6.57
C GLY A 68 -1.14 5.32 -6.65
N LEU A 69 -1.56 4.12 -7.05
CA LEU A 69 -0.61 3.02 -7.29
C LEU A 69 0.43 3.38 -8.36
N ILE A 70 -0.03 3.91 -9.51
CA ILE A 70 0.87 4.27 -10.62
C ILE A 70 1.87 5.33 -10.16
N ARG A 71 1.41 6.34 -9.42
CA ARG A 71 2.27 7.39 -8.84
C ARG A 71 3.33 6.80 -7.91
N GLU A 72 2.92 6.00 -6.93
CA GLU A 72 3.83 5.40 -5.95
C GLU A 72 4.85 4.46 -6.63
N LEU A 73 4.41 3.62 -7.58
CA LEU A 73 5.33 2.75 -8.33
C LEU A 73 6.34 3.57 -9.14
N GLN A 74 5.92 4.68 -9.73
CA GLN A 74 6.82 5.57 -10.45
C GLN A 74 7.83 6.26 -9.51
N GLU A 75 7.40 6.69 -8.31
CA GLU A 75 8.27 7.31 -7.31
C GLU A 75 9.29 6.33 -6.73
N GLU A 76 8.87 5.10 -6.40
CA GLU A 76 9.71 4.10 -5.74
C GLU A 76 10.62 3.34 -6.71
N THR A 77 10.19 3.13 -7.95
CA THR A 77 10.90 2.28 -8.93
C THR A 77 11.41 3.02 -10.16
N GLY A 78 10.97 4.27 -10.38
CA GLY A 78 11.27 5.03 -11.59
C GLY A 78 10.56 4.51 -12.85
N ARG A 79 9.64 3.55 -12.72
CA ARG A 79 9.00 2.85 -13.84
C ARG A 79 7.50 3.00 -13.80
N ARG A 80 6.91 3.06 -14.98
CA ARG A 80 5.45 3.12 -15.15
C ARG A 80 4.85 1.73 -15.02
N ALA A 81 3.73 1.67 -14.29
CA ALA A 81 2.93 0.45 -14.20
C ALA A 81 1.97 0.32 -15.38
N CYS A 82 1.80 -0.91 -15.85
CA CYS A 82 0.86 -1.29 -16.90
C CYS A 82 0.10 -2.58 -16.51
N ASN A 83 -0.93 -2.93 -17.29
CA ASN A 83 -1.76 -4.12 -17.06
C ASN A 83 -2.34 -4.23 -15.63
N VAL A 84 -2.66 -3.09 -15.01
CA VAL A 84 -3.14 -3.03 -13.62
C VAL A 84 -4.51 -3.69 -13.50
N LYS A 85 -4.60 -4.75 -12.68
CA LYS A 85 -5.82 -5.52 -12.43
C LYS A 85 -6.05 -5.65 -10.94
N ALA A 86 -7.28 -5.35 -10.51
CA ALA A 86 -7.69 -5.55 -9.13
C ALA A 86 -7.49 -7.02 -8.71
N PHE A 87 -6.87 -7.23 -7.55
CA PHE A 87 -6.67 -8.55 -6.97
C PHE A 87 -7.54 -8.74 -5.74
N ALA A 88 -7.14 -8.13 -4.62
CA ALA A 88 -7.83 -8.28 -3.34
C ALA A 88 -7.44 -7.18 -2.35
N ARG A 89 -8.30 -6.94 -1.37
CA ARG A 89 -8.04 -6.03 -0.25
C ARG A 89 -7.45 -6.81 0.92
N TYR A 90 -6.44 -6.26 1.58
CA TYR A 90 -5.85 -6.80 2.80
C TYR A 90 -5.86 -5.74 3.89
N ASP A 91 -6.39 -6.10 5.05
CA ASP A 91 -6.52 -5.21 6.19
C ASP A 91 -5.55 -5.61 7.30
N GLU A 92 -4.99 -4.61 7.97
CA GLU A 92 -4.13 -4.82 9.12
C GLU A 92 -4.46 -3.83 10.23
N TYR A 93 -4.62 -4.35 11.45
CA TYR A 93 -4.63 -3.56 12.67
C TYR A 93 -3.31 -3.73 13.41
N ARG A 94 -2.60 -2.63 13.68
CA ARG A 94 -1.35 -2.63 14.44
C ARG A 94 -1.18 -1.37 15.29
N PRO A 95 -0.31 -1.39 16.30
CA PRO A 95 -0.04 -0.20 17.10
C PRO A 95 0.42 0.98 16.24
N TRP A 96 -0.05 2.17 16.58
CA TRP A 96 0.32 3.42 15.93
C TRP A 96 1.16 4.26 16.90
N TYR A 97 2.33 4.68 16.44
CA TYR A 97 3.31 5.37 17.29
C TYR A 97 3.26 6.90 17.15
N LYS A 98 2.37 7.45 16.31
CA LYS A 98 2.23 8.90 16.16
C LYS A 98 1.17 9.42 17.14
N PRO A 99 1.31 10.67 17.63
CA PRO A 99 0.45 11.21 18.69
C PRO A 99 -1.03 11.39 18.30
N ASN A 100 -1.37 11.21 17.02
CA ASN A 100 -2.73 11.42 16.55
C ASN A 100 -3.65 10.21 16.74
N GLY A 101 -3.14 9.04 17.15
CA GLY A 101 -3.95 7.88 17.55
C GLY A 101 -3.12 6.73 18.08
N ASP A 102 -3.79 5.65 18.48
CA ASP A 102 -3.18 4.53 19.20
C ASP A 102 -3.04 3.27 18.33
N ILE A 103 -3.94 3.09 17.36
CA ILE A 103 -3.98 1.96 16.45
C ILE A 103 -4.11 2.48 15.02
N ILE A 104 -3.42 1.85 14.08
CA ILE A 104 -3.64 2.09 12.66
C ILE A 104 -4.36 0.89 12.06
N HIS A 105 -5.48 1.17 11.40
CA HIS A 105 -6.16 0.26 10.48
C HIS A 105 -5.69 0.58 9.07
N MET A 106 -4.74 -0.22 8.57
CA MET A 106 -4.26 -0.10 7.21
C MET A 106 -5.17 -0.89 6.28
N ILE A 107 -5.78 -0.22 5.31
CA ILE A 107 -6.56 -0.83 4.24
C ILE A 107 -5.70 -0.81 2.98
N SER A 108 -5.20 -1.98 2.58
CA SER A 108 -4.36 -2.13 1.38
C SER A 108 -5.16 -2.71 0.23
N TYR A 109 -5.33 -1.94 -0.84
CA TYR A 109 -5.90 -2.40 -2.11
C TYR A 109 -4.78 -2.96 -2.98
N CYS A 110 -4.78 -4.27 -3.20
CA CYS A 110 -3.72 -4.93 -3.96
C CYS A 110 -4.14 -5.10 -5.42
N TYR A 111 -3.21 -4.79 -6.33
CA TYR A 111 -3.37 -4.95 -7.76
C TYR A 111 -2.22 -5.77 -8.33
N VAL A 112 -2.53 -6.70 -9.22
CA VAL A 112 -1.51 -7.33 -10.07
C VAL A 112 -1.20 -6.36 -11.20
N CYS A 113 0.08 -6.10 -11.44
CA CYS A 113 0.53 -5.24 -12.53
C CYS A 113 1.89 -5.67 -13.04
N GLU A 114 2.28 -5.09 -14.16
CA GLU A 114 3.63 -5.16 -14.72
C GLU A 114 4.23 -3.76 -14.65
N ILE A 115 5.57 -3.66 -14.68
CA ILE A 115 6.28 -2.38 -14.85
C ILE A 115 7.11 -2.44 -16.12
N ASP A 116 7.16 -1.33 -16.85
CA ASP A 116 7.90 -1.28 -18.11
C ASP A 116 9.40 -1.57 -17.89
N ALA A 117 10.00 -2.32 -18.82
CA ALA A 117 11.40 -2.71 -18.77
C ALA A 117 12.35 -1.54 -19.08
N GLU A 118 11.86 -0.49 -19.72
CA GLU A 118 12.60 0.73 -20.04
C GLU A 118 12.13 1.90 -19.14
N LEU A 119 13.05 2.78 -18.74
CA LEU A 119 12.67 4.08 -18.17
C LEU A 119 11.90 4.82 -19.25
N GLY A 120 10.64 5.15 -19.02
CA GLY A 120 9.85 5.93 -19.98
C GLY A 120 10.55 7.24 -20.35
N ASP A 121 10.29 7.73 -21.56
CA ASP A 121 10.87 8.99 -22.05
C ASP A 121 10.60 10.15 -21.09
N THR A 122 11.65 10.92 -20.81
CA THR A 122 11.58 12.18 -20.07
C THR A 122 10.69 13.16 -20.83
N ALA A 123 9.48 13.45 -20.32
CA ALA A 123 8.73 14.62 -20.74
C ALA A 123 9.35 15.86 -20.08
N LEU A 124 10.45 16.36 -20.66
CA LEU A 124 10.89 17.74 -20.40
C LEU A 124 9.83 18.66 -21.02
N GLU A 125 9.08 19.38 -20.20
CA GLU A 125 8.23 20.47 -20.70
C GLU A 125 9.10 21.45 -21.49
N SER A 126 8.77 21.65 -22.76
CA SER A 126 9.37 22.67 -23.59
C SER A 126 8.80 24.03 -23.20
N HIS A 127 9.62 24.85 -22.54
CA HIS A 127 9.48 26.30 -22.58
C HIS A 127 10.38 26.87 -23.68
#